data_AF-F0R4A1-F1
#
_entry.id   AF-F0R4A1-F1
#
_cell.length_a   1.000
_cell.length_b   1.000
_cell.length_c   1.000
_cell.angle_alpha   90.00
_cell.angle_beta   90.00
_cell.angle_gamma   90.00
#
_symmetry.space_group_name_H-M   'P 1'
#
loop_
_entity.id
_entity.type
_entity.pdbx_description
1 polymer ?
#
loop_
_entity_poly.entity_id
_entity_poly.type
_entity_poly.pdbx_seq_one_letter_code
_entity_poly.pdbx_strand_id
1 'polypeptide(L)'
;MIDKNMMRIILILAICGFVGCASNRNVLLVKQIESTNPVVLRMKKDKSSIFSLSYPLSFKVKKNDDRDIYYAENSYLFHNEGLSSGTAGCYLMTDDEDNSLTSSYYKVFNGYTLYIIDKNDTIKEWMSAYYKKMMDEHKDTIHVPLKEFNSNFGYIIDNFFEGDSIYLHFHDHKRWHDIPLRVSFN
;
A
#
# COMPACT_ATOMS: atom_id res chain seq x y z
N MET A 1 -22.98 -5.93 -56.54
CA MET A 1 -24.22 -5.56 -55.85
C MET A 1 -24.17 -6.20 -54.46
N ILE A 2 -24.02 -5.43 -53.39
CA ILE A 2 -23.93 -5.96 -52.02
C ILE A 2 -25.34 -6.41 -51.61
N ASP A 3 -25.48 -7.68 -51.20
CA ASP A 3 -26.75 -8.24 -50.71
C ASP A 3 -27.24 -7.44 -49.49
N LYS A 4 -28.55 -7.20 -49.40
CA LYS A 4 -29.23 -6.54 -48.27
C LYS A 4 -28.90 -7.18 -46.92
N ASN A 5 -28.69 -8.50 -46.88
CA ASN A 5 -28.27 -9.22 -45.68
C ASN A 5 -26.81 -8.95 -45.33
N MET A 6 -25.93 -8.86 -46.34
CA MET A 6 -24.52 -8.52 -46.17
C MET A 6 -24.36 -7.07 -45.67
N MET A 7 -25.20 -6.15 -46.15
CA MET A 7 -25.24 -4.76 -45.70
C MET A 7 -25.72 -4.61 -44.25
N ARG A 8 -26.66 -5.45 -43.79
CA ARG A 8 -27.09 -5.51 -42.38
C ARG A 8 -26.00 -6.04 -41.45
N ILE A 9 -25.28 -7.08 -41.87
CA ILE A 9 -24.17 -7.66 -41.09
C ILE A 9 -23.03 -6.64 -40.95
N ILE A 10 -22.69 -5.91 -42.02
CA ILE A 10 -21.70 -4.83 -41.99
C ILE A 10 -22.13 -3.70 -41.03
N LEU A 11 -23.42 -3.34 -41.02
CA LEU A 11 -23.94 -2.33 -40.09
C LEU A 11 -23.84 -2.78 -38.63
N ILE A 12 -24.16 -4.04 -38.33
CA ILE A 12 -24.06 -4.62 -36.98
C ILE A 12 -22.60 -4.66 -36.52
N LEU A 13 -21.68 -5.10 -37.38
CA LEU A 13 -20.24 -5.13 -37.07
C LEU A 13 -19.68 -3.71 -36.88
N ALA A 14 -20.13 -2.72 -37.64
CA ALA A 14 -19.76 -1.32 -37.45
C ALA A 14 -20.26 -0.79 -36.10
N ILE A 15 -21.50 -1.07 -35.71
CA ILE A 15 -22.07 -0.67 -34.40
C ILE A 15 -21.32 -1.35 -33.24
N CYS A 16 -20.96 -2.62 -33.38
CA CYS A 16 -20.15 -3.34 -32.38
C CYS A 16 -18.70 -2.81 -32.30
N GLY A 17 -18.13 -2.30 -33.40
CA GLY A 17 -16.80 -1.68 -33.44
C GLY A 17 -16.71 -0.31 -32.75
N PHE A 18 -17.85 0.35 -32.49
CA PHE A 18 -17.93 1.61 -31.76
C PHE A 18 -18.21 1.46 -30.26
N VAL A 19 -18.38 0.23 -29.76
CA VAL A 19 -18.22 -0.05 -28.31
C VAL A 19 -16.72 -0.05 -28.04
N GLY A 20 -16.11 1.13 -28.15
CA GLY A 20 -14.69 1.31 -27.93
C GLY A 20 -14.32 0.69 -26.59
N CYS A 21 -13.29 -0.16 -26.60
CA CYS A 21 -12.47 -0.35 -25.43
C CYS A 21 -12.25 1.04 -24.83
N ALA A 22 -12.83 1.28 -23.65
CA ALA A 22 -12.54 2.47 -22.88
C ALA A 22 -11.03 2.48 -22.75
N SER A 23 -10.38 3.44 -23.41
CA SER A 23 -8.96 3.63 -23.27
C SER A 23 -8.66 3.73 -21.78
N ASN A 24 -7.61 3.05 -21.32
CA ASN A 24 -6.98 3.32 -20.04
C ASN A 24 -6.52 4.80 -20.06
N ARG A 25 -7.44 5.74 -19.87
CA ARG A 25 -7.09 7.07 -19.42
C ARG A 25 -6.36 6.85 -18.11
N ASN A 26 -5.20 7.48 -17.94
CA ASN A 26 -4.53 7.55 -16.65
C ASN A 26 -5.39 8.40 -15.70
N VAL A 27 -6.50 7.83 -15.22
CA VAL A 27 -7.49 8.47 -14.33
C VAL A 27 -6.80 8.95 -13.06
N LEU A 28 -5.82 8.18 -12.60
CA LEU A 28 -5.03 8.43 -11.40
C LEU A 28 -3.54 8.43 -11.72
N LEU A 29 -2.81 9.30 -11.02
CA LEU A 29 -1.37 9.31 -10.91
C LEU A 29 -1.03 8.95 -9.47
N VAL A 30 -0.34 7.83 -9.29
CA VAL A 30 0.11 7.38 -7.98
C VAL A 30 1.62 7.25 -8.00
N LYS A 31 2.27 7.78 -6.96
CA LYS A 31 3.70 7.65 -6.74
C LYS A 31 3.97 7.35 -5.27
N GLN A 32 4.68 6.27 -5.00
CA GLN A 32 5.23 6.04 -3.67
C GLN A 32 6.34 7.07 -3.39
N ILE A 33 6.33 7.61 -2.16
CA ILE A 33 7.35 8.54 -1.66
C ILE A 33 7.93 8.00 -0.36
N GLU A 34 9.12 8.47 0.00
CA GLU A 34 9.71 8.19 1.31
C GLU A 34 8.82 8.80 2.41
N SER A 35 8.59 8.03 3.47
CA SER A 35 7.82 8.50 4.61
C SER A 35 8.71 9.24 5.60
N THR A 36 8.17 10.26 6.28
CA THR A 36 8.87 10.91 7.40
C THR A 36 8.59 10.23 8.74
N ASN A 37 7.71 9.23 8.74
CA ASN A 37 7.31 8.50 9.93
C ASN A 37 8.40 7.49 10.35
N PRO A 38 8.51 7.17 11.65
CA PRO A 38 9.46 6.16 12.13
C PRO A 38 8.95 4.74 11.87
N VAL A 39 9.84 3.76 11.85
CA VAL A 39 9.46 2.35 12.04
C VAL A 39 9.05 2.14 13.49
N VAL A 40 7.97 1.38 13.72
CA VAL A 40 7.46 1.12 15.07
C VAL A 40 7.66 -0.34 15.43
N LEU A 41 8.35 -0.60 16.55
CA LEU A 41 8.42 -1.93 17.13
C LEU A 41 7.53 -2.00 18.35
N ARG A 42 6.79 -3.09 18.48
CA ARG A 42 5.96 -3.36 19.66
C ARG A 42 6.34 -4.70 20.26
N MET A 43 6.47 -4.74 21.57
CA MET A 43 6.79 -5.93 22.36
C MET A 43 5.51 -6.65 22.82
N LYS A 44 5.58 -7.97 23.04
CA LYS A 44 4.50 -8.72 23.69
C LYS A 44 4.29 -8.22 25.12
N LYS A 45 3.07 -8.35 25.63
CA LYS A 45 2.70 -7.91 27.00
C LYS A 45 3.52 -8.60 28.10
N ASP A 46 3.88 -9.86 27.89
CA ASP A 46 4.73 -10.65 28.77
C ASP A 46 6.24 -10.33 28.61
N LYS A 47 6.58 -9.43 27.69
CA LYS A 47 7.93 -8.98 27.33
C LYS A 47 8.83 -10.09 26.79
N SER A 48 8.26 -11.23 26.39
CA SER A 48 9.02 -12.40 25.92
C SER A 48 9.66 -12.18 24.54
N SER A 49 8.99 -11.46 23.64
CA SER A 49 9.44 -11.22 22.26
C SER A 49 8.96 -9.88 21.72
N ILE A 50 9.48 -9.49 20.54
CA ILE A 50 8.83 -8.50 19.70
C ILE A 50 7.52 -9.11 19.17
N PHE A 51 6.42 -8.38 19.30
CA PHE A 51 5.10 -8.75 18.81
C PHE A 51 4.91 -8.33 17.35
N SER A 52 5.33 -7.11 17.00
CA SER A 52 5.11 -6.58 15.66
C SER A 52 6.13 -5.54 15.24
N LEU A 53 6.26 -5.39 13.92
CA LEU A 53 7.00 -4.33 13.26
C LEU A 53 6.06 -3.61 12.30
N SER A 54 5.94 -2.29 12.46
CA SER A 54 5.19 -1.43 11.54
C SER A 54 6.17 -0.65 10.69
N TYR A 55 6.14 -0.86 9.36
CA TYR A 55 6.94 -0.09 8.42
C TYR A 55 6.10 1.02 7.79
N PRO A 56 6.54 2.30 7.82
CA PRO A 56 5.77 3.42 7.32
C PRO A 56 5.76 3.46 5.79
N LEU A 57 4.59 3.71 5.19
CA LEU A 57 4.40 3.86 3.75
C LEU A 57 3.70 5.19 3.44
N SER A 58 4.12 5.84 2.36
CA SER A 58 3.54 7.11 1.93
C SER A 58 3.36 7.14 0.41
N PHE A 59 2.21 7.63 -0.05
CA PHE A 59 1.85 7.73 -1.46
C PHE A 59 1.35 9.12 -1.81
N LYS A 60 1.84 9.68 -2.92
CA LYS A 60 1.26 10.85 -3.57
C LYS A 60 0.26 10.40 -4.61
N VAL A 61 -0.97 10.88 -4.49
CA VAL A 61 -2.08 10.55 -5.39
C VAL A 61 -2.71 11.81 -5.96
N LYS A 62 -2.97 11.81 -7.26
CA LYS A 62 -3.65 12.88 -7.99
C LYS A 62 -4.59 12.28 -9.03
N LYS A 63 -5.76 12.89 -9.24
CA LYS A 63 -6.63 12.54 -10.38
C LYS A 63 -6.31 13.40 -11.61
N ASN A 64 -6.43 12.82 -12.80
CA ASN A 64 -6.38 13.56 -14.08
C ASN A 64 -7.76 13.59 -14.77
N ASP A 65 -8.80 13.31 -14.00
CA ASP A 65 -10.16 13.21 -14.49
C ASP A 65 -11.02 14.24 -13.76
N ASP A 66 -12.06 14.75 -14.42
CA ASP A 66 -12.94 15.77 -13.87
C ASP A 66 -13.99 15.16 -12.91
N ARG A 67 -14.19 13.83 -12.95
CA ARG A 67 -15.07 13.13 -12.00
C ARG A 67 -14.59 13.29 -10.56
N ASP A 68 -15.54 13.22 -9.63
CA ASP A 68 -15.26 13.11 -8.21
C ASP A 68 -14.76 11.69 -7.94
N ILE A 69 -13.53 11.57 -7.44
CA ILE A 69 -12.88 10.29 -7.15
C ILE A 69 -12.39 10.34 -5.72
N TYR A 70 -12.64 9.26 -4.99
CA TYR A 70 -12.33 9.13 -3.58
C TYR A 70 -11.45 7.92 -3.35
N TYR A 71 -10.51 8.05 -2.43
CA TYR A 71 -9.84 6.89 -1.84
C TYR A 71 -10.84 6.14 -0.95
N ALA A 72 -10.91 4.82 -1.09
CA ALA A 72 -11.79 3.99 -0.29
C ALA A 72 -10.98 3.14 0.69
N GLU A 73 -10.09 2.31 0.17
CA GLU A 73 -9.31 1.36 0.98
C GLU A 73 -8.09 0.86 0.22
N ASN A 74 -7.29 0.02 0.88
CA ASN A 74 -6.18 -0.67 0.25
C ASN A 74 -6.15 -2.15 0.65
N SER A 75 -5.69 -2.99 -0.27
CA SER A 75 -5.36 -4.39 0.01
C SER A 75 -3.85 -4.55 -0.01
N TYR A 76 -3.28 -5.11 1.05
CA TYR A 76 -1.84 -5.38 1.15
C TYR A 76 -1.57 -6.87 1.02
N LEU A 77 -0.68 -7.25 0.11
CA LEU A 77 -0.33 -8.63 -0.18
C LEU A 77 1.14 -8.85 0.19
N PHE A 78 1.35 -9.71 1.17
CA PHE A 78 2.69 -10.14 1.56
C PHE A 78 3.24 -11.16 0.57
N HIS A 79 4.51 -11.03 0.24
CA HIS A 79 5.22 -12.07 -0.48
C HIS A 79 5.51 -13.28 0.42
N ASN A 80 5.86 -13.04 1.68
CA ASN A 80 6.26 -14.07 2.62
C ASN A 80 5.18 -14.38 3.67
N GLU A 81 4.14 -15.11 3.25
CA GLU A 81 3.01 -15.53 4.10
C GLU A 81 3.42 -16.46 5.26
N GLY A 82 4.56 -17.15 5.15
CA GLY A 82 5.02 -18.10 6.17
C GLY A 82 5.63 -17.44 7.41
N LEU A 83 6.21 -16.25 7.24
CA LEU A 83 6.86 -15.50 8.32
C LEU A 83 5.88 -14.57 9.07
N SER A 84 4.71 -14.28 8.49
CA SER A 84 3.66 -13.44 9.08
C SER A 84 2.46 -14.28 9.50
N SER A 85 1.88 -14.00 10.66
CA SER A 85 0.60 -14.65 11.06
C SER A 85 -0.65 -13.93 10.55
N GLY A 86 -0.50 -12.90 9.72
CA GLY A 86 -1.61 -12.14 9.12
C GLY A 86 -1.44 -10.63 9.25
N THR A 87 -2.04 -9.87 8.33
CA THR A 87 -2.10 -8.40 8.36
C THR A 87 -3.06 -7.95 9.46
N ALA A 88 -2.67 -7.00 10.31
CA ALA A 88 -3.60 -5.91 10.57
C ALA A 88 -3.35 -4.91 9.43
N GLY A 89 -4.38 -4.62 8.65
CA GLY A 89 -4.29 -3.94 7.35
C GLY A 89 -3.37 -2.71 7.36
N CYS A 90 -2.73 -2.46 6.21
CA CYS A 90 -2.19 -1.13 5.98
C CYS A 90 -3.37 -0.15 5.95
N TYR A 91 -3.33 0.88 6.78
CA TYR A 91 -4.33 1.95 6.77
C TYR A 91 -3.66 3.23 6.30
N LEU A 92 -4.02 3.66 5.09
CA LEU A 92 -3.56 4.91 4.51
C LEU A 92 -4.58 6.02 4.77
N MET A 93 -4.09 7.19 5.17
CA MET A 93 -4.92 8.34 5.51
C MET A 93 -4.24 9.64 5.09
N THR A 94 -5.03 10.65 4.74
CA THR A 94 -4.55 12.00 4.50
C THR A 94 -4.51 12.80 5.80
N ASP A 95 -3.65 13.81 5.87
CA ASP A 95 -3.54 14.67 7.07
C ASP A 95 -4.83 15.45 7.37
N ASP A 96 -5.63 15.73 6.34
CA ASP A 96 -6.92 16.43 6.42
C ASP A 96 -8.13 15.49 6.60
N GLU A 97 -7.89 14.17 6.67
CA GLU A 97 -8.90 13.11 6.71
C GLU A 97 -9.88 13.10 5.52
N ASP A 98 -9.62 13.91 4.48
CA ASP A 98 -10.43 14.01 3.28
C ASP A 98 -9.89 13.10 2.17
N ASN A 99 -10.63 12.02 1.94
CA ASN A 99 -10.31 11.03 0.92
C ASN A 99 -10.63 11.50 -0.52
N SER A 100 -11.24 12.66 -0.73
CA SER A 100 -11.53 13.20 -2.06
C SER A 100 -10.25 13.60 -2.80
N LEU A 101 -10.13 13.22 -4.07
CA LEU A 101 -8.97 13.56 -4.90
C LEU A 101 -9.21 14.83 -5.71
N THR A 102 -8.14 15.56 -5.97
CA THR A 102 -8.15 16.77 -6.80
C THR A 102 -7.19 16.65 -7.98
N SER A 103 -7.51 17.35 -9.06
CA SER A 103 -6.63 17.50 -10.24
C SER A 103 -5.67 18.68 -10.13
N SER A 104 -5.75 19.48 -9.06
CA SER A 104 -4.89 20.64 -8.87
C SER A 104 -3.53 20.28 -8.27
N TYR A 105 -3.50 19.35 -7.30
CA TYR A 105 -2.28 18.97 -6.58
C TYR A 105 -2.31 17.49 -6.18
N TYR A 106 -1.15 16.98 -5.73
CA TYR A 106 -1.04 15.64 -5.15
C TYR A 106 -1.47 15.69 -3.69
N LYS A 107 -2.39 14.81 -3.29
CA LYS A 107 -2.63 14.50 -1.88
C LYS A 107 -1.65 13.44 -1.41
N VAL A 108 -1.20 13.56 -0.18
CA VAL A 108 -0.30 12.58 0.45
C VAL A 108 -1.15 11.68 1.36
N PHE A 109 -1.01 10.38 1.14
CA PHE A 109 -1.61 9.33 1.94
C PHE A 109 -0.49 8.66 2.72
N ASN A 110 -0.56 8.71 4.04
CA ASN A 110 0.40 8.14 4.96
C ASN A 110 -0.20 6.95 5.68
N GLY A 111 0.61 5.94 5.98
CA GLY A 111 0.18 4.80 6.77
C GLY A 111 1.33 3.88 7.13
N TYR A 112 0.98 2.69 7.57
CA TYR A 112 1.93 1.66 7.96
C TYR A 112 1.50 0.32 7.43
N THR A 113 2.42 -0.52 6.98
CA THR A 113 2.18 -1.96 6.91
C THR A 113 2.54 -2.57 8.27
N LEU A 114 1.66 -3.40 8.84
CA LEU A 114 1.91 -4.09 10.10
C LEU A 114 2.29 -5.54 9.84
N TYR A 115 3.46 -5.91 10.33
CA TYR A 115 3.93 -7.27 10.35
C TYR A 115 3.80 -7.87 11.75
N ILE A 116 3.01 -8.93 11.90
CA ILE A 116 2.86 -9.65 13.17
C ILE A 116 3.90 -10.78 13.24
N ILE A 117 4.75 -10.69 14.25
CA ILE A 117 5.92 -11.54 14.46
C ILE A 117 5.55 -12.57 15.53
N ASP A 118 4.52 -13.38 15.28
CA ASP A 118 4.04 -14.34 16.28
C ASP A 118 4.80 -15.68 16.23
N LYS A 119 5.31 -16.05 15.05
CA LYS A 119 5.92 -17.36 14.78
C LYS A 119 7.45 -17.34 14.62
N ASN A 120 8.08 -16.18 14.54
CA ASN A 120 9.51 -16.04 14.24
C ASN A 120 10.20 -15.00 15.15
N ASP A 121 10.90 -15.43 16.20
CA ASP A 121 11.58 -14.51 17.13
C ASP A 121 12.92 -13.94 16.59
N THR A 122 13.28 -14.24 15.33
CA THR A 122 14.55 -13.76 14.74
C THR A 122 14.66 -12.23 14.75
N ILE A 123 13.54 -11.49 14.62
CA ILE A 123 13.56 -10.03 14.70
C ILE A 123 14.02 -9.52 16.07
N LYS A 124 13.73 -10.24 17.16
CA LYS A 124 14.22 -9.86 18.50
C LYS A 124 15.74 -9.94 18.58
N GLU A 125 16.36 -10.95 17.98
CA GLU A 125 17.82 -11.09 17.93
C GLU A 125 18.44 -9.98 17.08
N TRP A 126 17.88 -9.79 15.89
CA TRP A 126 18.32 -8.78 14.91
C TRP A 126 18.18 -7.34 15.43
N MET A 127 17.15 -7.07 16.23
CA MET A 127 16.88 -5.76 16.83
C MET A 127 17.13 -5.73 18.35
N SER A 128 18.04 -6.58 18.83
CA SER A 128 18.32 -6.78 20.27
C SER A 128 18.66 -5.49 21.02
N ALA A 129 19.34 -4.54 20.37
CA ALA A 129 19.64 -3.23 20.95
C ALA A 129 18.37 -2.45 21.33
N TYR A 130 17.35 -2.42 20.45
CA TYR A 130 16.08 -1.76 20.74
C TYR A 130 15.21 -2.57 21.69
N TYR A 131 15.23 -3.90 21.58
CA TYR A 131 14.55 -4.76 22.54
C TYR A 131 15.07 -4.52 23.97
N LYS A 132 16.40 -4.50 24.15
CA LYS A 132 17.02 -4.16 25.43
C LYS A 132 16.64 -2.76 25.90
N LYS A 133 16.69 -1.77 25.01
CA LYS A 133 16.28 -0.39 25.33
C LYS A 133 14.83 -0.31 25.81
N MET A 134 13.90 -1.04 25.19
CA MET A 134 12.51 -1.12 25.66
C MET A 134 12.39 -1.75 27.05
N MET A 135 13.18 -2.79 27.33
CA MET A 135 13.23 -3.41 28.66
C MET A 135 13.75 -2.44 29.73
N ASP A 136 14.87 -1.78 29.45
CA ASP A 136 15.55 -0.83 30.35
C ASP A 136 14.68 0.41 30.61
N GLU A 137 13.99 0.93 29.59
CA GLU A 137 13.08 2.08 29.71
C GLU A 137 11.66 1.71 30.17
N HIS A 138 11.39 0.43 30.38
CA HIS A 138 10.06 -0.10 30.74
C HIS A 138 8.94 0.27 29.76
N LYS A 139 9.26 0.33 28.46
CA LYS A 139 8.31 0.60 27.38
C LYS A 139 7.95 -0.68 26.64
N ASP A 140 6.74 -0.73 26.08
CA ASP A 140 6.32 -1.82 25.19
C ASP A 140 6.45 -1.44 23.70
N THR A 141 6.77 -0.19 23.42
CA THR A 141 6.81 0.36 22.06
C THR A 141 8.02 1.27 21.92
N ILE A 142 8.70 1.20 20.78
CA ILE A 142 9.78 2.11 20.42
C ILE A 142 9.66 2.54 18.96
N HIS A 143 10.02 3.80 18.72
CA HIS A 143 10.07 4.41 17.40
C HIS A 143 11.52 4.47 16.94
N VAL A 144 11.82 3.85 15.80
CA VAL A 144 13.13 3.85 15.16
C VAL A 144 13.05 4.78 13.95
N PRO A 145 13.87 5.84 13.86
CA PRO A 145 13.87 6.71 12.68
C PRO A 145 14.06 5.90 11.39
N LEU A 146 13.25 6.17 10.36
CA LEU A 146 13.25 5.37 9.12
C LEU A 146 14.65 5.28 8.49
N LYS A 147 15.36 6.42 8.41
CA LYS A 147 16.73 6.48 7.89
C LYS A 147 17.70 5.60 8.68
N GLU A 148 17.58 5.57 10.00
CA GLU A 148 18.39 4.71 10.87
C GLU A 148 18.03 3.24 10.66
N PHE A 149 16.73 2.95 10.50
CA PHE A 149 16.25 1.60 10.22
C PHE A 149 16.81 1.07 8.90
N ASN A 150 16.62 1.80 7.81
CA ASN A 150 17.04 1.37 6.46
C ASN A 150 18.56 1.22 6.35
N SER A 151 19.32 2.10 7.03
CA SER A 151 20.79 2.05 7.00
C SER A 151 21.38 0.86 7.76
N ASN A 152 20.74 0.45 8.87
CA ASN A 152 21.31 -0.53 9.79
C ASN A 152 20.60 -1.91 9.75
N PHE A 153 19.37 -1.95 9.24
CA PHE A 153 18.48 -3.11 9.30
C PHE A 153 17.84 -3.44 7.94
N GLY A 154 18.47 -3.03 6.83
CA GLY A 154 18.00 -3.33 5.48
C GLY A 154 17.80 -4.83 5.22
N TYR A 155 18.57 -5.71 5.87
CA TYR A 155 18.34 -7.16 5.78
C TYR A 155 16.96 -7.59 6.31
N ILE A 156 16.34 -6.85 7.24
CA ILE A 156 14.96 -7.12 7.68
C ILE A 156 14.01 -6.87 6.52
N ILE A 157 14.21 -5.78 5.78
CA ILE A 157 13.45 -5.45 4.56
C ILE A 157 13.58 -6.60 3.56
N ASP A 158 14.80 -6.98 3.22
CA ASP A 158 15.09 -8.03 2.23
C ASP A 158 14.44 -9.38 2.56
N ASN A 159 14.35 -9.73 3.85
CA ASN A 159 13.85 -11.05 4.29
C ASN A 159 12.33 -11.07 4.55
N PHE A 160 11.74 -9.95 4.95
CA PHE A 160 10.34 -9.88 5.41
C PHE A 160 9.40 -9.14 4.48
N PHE A 161 9.90 -8.14 3.75
CA PHE A 161 9.09 -7.15 3.04
C PHE A 161 9.32 -7.14 1.53
N GLU A 162 10.52 -7.53 1.08
CA GLU A 162 10.84 -7.52 -0.35
C GLU A 162 9.90 -8.42 -1.15
N GLY A 163 9.31 -7.86 -2.21
CA GLY A 163 8.30 -8.52 -3.03
C GLY A 163 6.85 -8.23 -2.63
N ASP A 164 6.61 -7.54 -1.51
CA ASP A 164 5.26 -7.15 -1.10
C ASP A 164 4.60 -6.22 -2.13
N SER A 165 3.27 -6.29 -2.21
CA SER A 165 2.47 -5.49 -3.13
C SER A 165 1.25 -4.90 -2.44
N ILE A 166 0.74 -3.80 -3.00
CA ILE A 166 -0.43 -3.10 -2.50
C ILE A 166 -1.35 -2.74 -3.65
N TYR A 167 -2.65 -2.92 -3.45
CA TYR A 167 -3.69 -2.39 -4.31
C TYR A 167 -4.32 -1.20 -3.60
N LEU A 168 -4.31 -0.05 -4.26
CA LEU A 168 -5.06 1.11 -3.80
C LEU A 168 -6.40 1.14 -4.52
N HIS A 169 -7.49 1.17 -3.74
CA HIS A 169 -8.85 1.13 -4.25
C HIS A 169 -9.47 2.52 -4.16
N PHE A 170 -9.84 3.07 -5.32
CA PHE A 170 -10.54 4.34 -5.43
C PHE A 170 -11.89 4.12 -6.11
N HIS A 171 -12.83 5.04 -5.93
CA HIS A 171 -14.10 4.97 -6.66
C HIS A 171 -14.67 6.35 -7.00
N ASP A 172 -15.52 6.39 -8.02
CA ASP A 172 -16.33 7.56 -8.40
C ASP A 172 -17.82 7.37 -8.06
N HIS A 173 -18.11 6.52 -7.08
CA HIS A 173 -19.44 6.00 -6.69
C HIS A 173 -20.13 5.10 -7.73
N LYS A 174 -19.59 4.98 -8.94
CA LYS A 174 -20.13 4.11 -10.00
C LYS A 174 -19.20 2.95 -10.31
N ARG A 175 -17.89 3.18 -10.22
CA ARG A 175 -16.84 2.23 -10.62
C ARG A 175 -15.69 2.27 -9.64
N TRP A 176 -15.03 1.12 -9.51
CA TRP A 176 -13.74 1.00 -8.85
C TRP A 176 -12.60 1.34 -9.81
N HIS A 177 -11.56 1.93 -9.25
CA HIS A 177 -10.31 2.28 -9.89
C HIS A 177 -9.18 1.68 -9.05
N ASP A 178 -8.80 0.44 -9.39
CA ASP A 178 -7.80 -0.32 -8.64
C ASP A 178 -6.41 -0.09 -9.21
N ILE A 179 -5.48 0.34 -8.36
CA ILE A 179 -4.11 0.64 -8.75
C ILE A 179 -3.17 -0.37 -8.07
N PRO A 180 -2.72 -1.42 -8.78
CA PRO A 180 -1.71 -2.34 -8.27
C PRO A 180 -0.34 -1.68 -8.26
N LEU A 181 0.39 -1.83 -7.15
CA LEU A 181 1.73 -1.30 -6.95
C LEU A 181 2.62 -2.37 -6.31
N ARG A 182 3.87 -2.45 -6.74
CA ARG A 182 4.93 -3.06 -5.92
C ARG A 182 5.32 -2.05 -4.84
N VAL A 183 5.50 -2.53 -3.62
CA VAL A 183 5.93 -1.68 -2.51
C VAL A 183 7.45 -1.58 -2.52
N SER A 184 7.97 -0.36 -2.49
CA SER A 184 9.40 -0.09 -2.38
C SER A 184 9.72 0.23 -0.91
N PHE A 185 10.79 -0.33 -0.37
CA PHE A 185 11.20 -0.08 1.02
C PHE A 185 12.60 0.55 0.98
N ASN A 186 12.60 1.88 0.83
CA ASN A 186 13.81 2.68 0.63
C ASN A 186 13.95 3.70 1.75
#